data_AF-A0A820D5K8-F1
#
_entry.id   AF-A0A820D5K8-F1
#
_cell.length_a   1.000
_cell.length_b   1.000
_cell.length_c   1.000
_cell.angle_alpha   90.00
_cell.angle_beta   90.00
_cell.angle_gamma   90.00
#
_symmetry.space_group_name_H-M   'P 1'
#
loop_
_entity.id
_entity.type
_entity.pdbx_description
1 polymer ?
#
loop_
_entity_poly.entity_id
_entity_poly.type
_entity_poly.pdbx_seq_one_letter_code
_entity_poly.pdbx_strand_id
1 'polypeptide(L)'
;MTSLKLQLNKLADAHTQWQLTDSENRKRASFLYDPKVASTLDRETIYCLGTNGFEELCLLDSGFEEFERVLFSDTSLTFERSIQTKEVNDSLNLTIRRFLIRLSPYFLLSPAHKALEWLVHRFFIHFYNVDDLMRCILPYHEHNYFTRAIQMFRFNDKHSAWNWLEPAQKAGTTISGIVMANRCATDLGFLNFICESTTMAVQEFGSNYSSLRVIINFYLKTLCSTILHSLSHKKKKKKKNSNEENFIAQFMPYLLKGLKSKCLDYKRATYLILSNLSNIFTFQTNIKDEILNIVSK
;
A
#
# COMPACT_ATOMS: atom_id res chain seq x y z
N MET A 1 -5.54 -38.66 6.73
CA MET A 1 -5.39 -37.60 7.74
C MET A 1 -6.24 -37.97 8.94
N THR A 2 -5.71 -37.89 10.17
CA THR A 2 -6.41 -38.32 11.39
C THR A 2 -7.49 -37.32 11.83
N SER A 3 -8.60 -37.82 12.39
CA SER A 3 -9.76 -37.02 12.85
C SER A 3 -9.36 -35.86 13.78
N LEU A 4 -8.36 -36.09 14.65
CA LEU A 4 -7.84 -35.09 15.59
C LEU A 4 -7.15 -33.90 14.90
N LYS A 5 -6.43 -34.14 13.80
CA LYS A 5 -5.78 -33.08 13.01
C LYS A 5 -6.80 -32.15 12.36
N LEU A 6 -7.92 -32.72 11.89
CA LEU A 6 -9.04 -31.94 11.35
C LEU A 6 -9.75 -31.12 12.44
N GLN A 7 -9.87 -31.66 13.65
CA GLN A 7 -10.46 -30.94 14.79
C GLN A 7 -9.57 -29.78 15.27
N LEU A 8 -8.25 -29.98 15.36
CA LEU A 8 -7.31 -28.92 15.72
C LEU A 8 -7.25 -27.82 14.64
N ASN A 9 -7.25 -28.19 13.37
CA ASN A 9 -7.29 -27.21 12.28
C ASN A 9 -8.58 -26.37 12.27
N LYS A 10 -9.70 -26.91 12.76
CA LYS A 10 -10.95 -26.15 12.91
C LYS A 10 -10.95 -25.16 14.08
N LEU A 11 -10.12 -25.40 15.09
CA LEU A 11 -10.02 -24.58 16.30
C LEU A 11 -8.87 -23.55 16.23
N ALA A 12 -7.90 -23.76 15.35
CA ALA A 12 -6.78 -22.86 15.17
C ALA A 12 -7.23 -21.54 14.51
N ASP A 13 -6.77 -20.41 15.03
CA ASP A 13 -6.96 -19.10 14.41
C ASP A 13 -6.28 -19.04 13.03
N ALA A 14 -6.76 -18.14 12.16
CA ALA A 14 -6.31 -18.03 10.77
C ALA A 14 -4.78 -17.88 10.63
N HIS A 15 -4.14 -17.18 11.57
CA HIS A 15 -2.67 -17.04 11.61
C HIS A 15 -1.97 -18.37 11.90
N THR A 16 -2.45 -19.11 12.89
CA THR A 16 -1.90 -20.42 13.26
C THR A 16 -2.08 -21.42 12.12
N GLN A 17 -3.25 -21.43 11.48
CA GLN A 17 -3.48 -22.25 10.29
C GLN A 17 -2.50 -21.92 9.16
N TRP A 18 -2.21 -20.63 8.98
CA TRP A 18 -1.26 -20.19 7.98
C TRP A 18 0.15 -20.68 8.28
N GLN A 19 0.65 -20.47 9.50
CA GLN A 19 1.97 -20.96 9.91
C GLN A 19 2.09 -22.49 9.79
N LEU A 20 1.04 -23.23 10.18
CA LEU A 20 1.01 -24.68 10.03
C LEU A 20 1.11 -25.09 8.54
N THR A 21 0.38 -24.41 7.66
CA THR A 21 0.43 -24.70 6.21
C THR A 21 1.82 -24.43 5.62
N ASP A 22 2.45 -23.34 6.04
CA ASP A 22 3.80 -22.96 5.59
C ASP A 22 4.85 -23.96 6.12
N SER A 23 4.76 -24.33 7.39
CA SER A 23 5.62 -25.35 8.00
C SER A 23 5.46 -26.72 7.33
N GLU A 24 4.23 -27.16 7.04
CA GLU A 24 3.96 -28.44 6.37
C GLU A 24 4.59 -28.48 4.97
N ASN A 25 4.56 -27.36 4.25
CA ASN A 25 5.11 -27.26 2.91
C ASN A 25 6.60 -26.88 2.88
N ARG A 26 7.23 -26.70 4.06
CA ARG A 26 8.59 -26.13 4.21
C ARG A 26 8.76 -24.85 3.40
N LYS A 27 7.74 -23.99 3.42
CA LYS A 27 7.75 -22.69 2.76
C LYS A 27 7.62 -21.61 3.82
N ARG A 28 8.20 -20.45 3.54
CA ARG A 28 7.98 -19.24 4.32
C ARG A 28 7.90 -18.06 3.38
N ALA A 29 6.96 -17.16 3.60
CA ALA A 29 6.91 -15.93 2.83
C ALA A 29 8.19 -15.13 3.06
N SER A 30 8.76 -14.65 1.96
CA SER A 30 10.00 -13.88 1.92
C SER A 30 9.95 -12.95 0.74
N PHE A 31 10.47 -11.74 0.94
CA PHE A 31 10.65 -10.79 -0.13
C PHE A 31 11.95 -11.09 -0.88
N LEU A 32 13.04 -11.41 -0.16
CA LEU A 32 14.37 -11.56 -0.76
C LEU A 32 14.65 -12.97 -1.31
N TYR A 33 14.09 -14.00 -0.70
CA TYR A 33 14.45 -15.39 -0.96
C TYR A 33 13.29 -16.19 -1.56
N ASP A 34 13.62 -17.29 -2.24
CA ASP A 34 12.59 -18.29 -2.58
C ASP A 34 11.97 -18.86 -1.29
N PRO A 35 10.65 -19.09 -1.23
CA PRO A 35 10.00 -19.56 -0.02
C PRO A 35 10.59 -20.83 0.60
N LYS A 36 11.20 -21.72 -0.20
CA LYS A 36 11.88 -22.91 0.32
C LYS A 36 13.25 -22.60 0.93
N VAL A 37 13.95 -21.60 0.43
CA VAL A 37 15.23 -21.15 1.00
C VAL A 37 14.95 -20.36 2.27
N ALA A 38 13.96 -19.47 2.23
CA ALA A 38 13.53 -18.66 3.38
C ALA A 38 13.13 -19.50 4.61
N SER A 39 12.58 -20.71 4.39
CA SER A 39 12.20 -21.60 5.50
C SER A 39 13.39 -22.26 6.19
N THR A 40 14.57 -22.25 5.57
CA THR A 40 15.81 -22.79 6.14
C THR A 40 16.68 -21.75 6.86
N LEU A 41 16.40 -20.47 6.63
CA LEU A 41 17.15 -19.38 7.25
C LEU A 41 16.74 -19.23 8.72
N ASP A 42 17.74 -19.08 9.58
CA ASP A 42 17.53 -18.83 10.98
C ASP A 42 17.15 -17.36 11.24
N ARG A 43 16.56 -17.14 12.42
CA ARG A 43 16.03 -15.83 12.81
C ARG A 43 17.12 -14.78 12.98
N GLU A 44 18.28 -15.17 13.50
CA GLU A 44 19.39 -14.25 13.77
C GLU A 44 19.99 -13.76 12.45
N THR A 45 20.17 -14.65 11.46
CA THR A 45 20.62 -14.25 10.12
C THR A 45 19.69 -13.21 9.49
N ILE A 46 18.37 -13.41 9.54
CA ILE A 46 17.41 -12.47 8.95
C ILE A 46 17.35 -11.16 9.75
N TYR A 47 17.50 -11.21 11.06
CA TYR A 47 17.60 -10.02 11.91
C TYR A 47 18.85 -9.19 11.58
N CYS A 48 20.02 -9.81 11.50
CA CYS A 48 21.27 -9.14 11.11
C CYS A 48 21.17 -8.53 9.70
N LEU A 49 20.52 -9.22 8.77
CA LEU A 49 20.26 -8.69 7.44
C LEU A 49 19.34 -7.46 7.49
N GLY A 50 18.24 -7.54 8.25
CA GLY A 50 17.26 -6.47 8.38
C GLY A 50 17.80 -5.23 9.07
N THR A 51 18.54 -5.40 10.16
CA THR A 51 19.21 -4.32 10.91
C THR A 51 20.26 -3.62 10.04
N ASN A 52 21.08 -4.38 9.30
CA ASN A 52 22.01 -3.79 8.34
C ASN A 52 21.30 -2.96 7.26
N GLY A 53 20.18 -3.46 6.72
CA GLY A 53 19.37 -2.68 5.80
C GLY A 53 18.76 -1.42 6.42
N PHE A 54 18.35 -1.51 7.69
CA PHE A 54 17.80 -0.39 8.44
C PHE A 54 18.85 0.69 8.75
N GLU A 55 20.07 0.31 9.12
CA GLU A 55 21.19 1.24 9.31
C GLU A 55 21.51 2.00 8.00
N GLU A 56 21.58 1.27 6.87
CA GLU A 56 21.74 1.88 5.55
C GLU A 56 20.59 2.86 5.21
N LEU A 57 19.34 2.56 5.61
CA LEU A 57 18.21 3.48 5.46
C LEU A 57 18.34 4.72 6.35
N CYS A 58 18.83 4.59 7.59
CA CYS A 58 19.06 5.72 8.49
C CYS A 58 20.11 6.69 7.92
N LEU A 59 21.14 6.16 7.24
CA LEU A 59 22.13 6.99 6.52
C LEU A 59 21.51 7.79 5.37
N LEU A 60 20.47 7.24 4.71
CA LEU A 60 19.75 7.93 3.64
C LEU A 60 18.73 8.94 4.18
N ASP A 61 18.10 8.63 5.32
CA ASP A 61 17.09 9.48 5.94
C ASP A 61 16.97 9.23 7.45
N SER A 62 17.58 10.11 8.25
CA SER A 62 17.64 10.05 9.72
C SER A 62 16.32 9.81 10.44
N GLY A 63 15.17 10.19 9.89
CA GLY A 63 13.90 9.91 10.57
C GLY A 63 13.51 8.42 10.60
N PHE A 64 14.33 7.51 10.05
CA PHE A 64 14.16 6.07 10.30
C PHE A 64 14.58 5.69 11.72
N GLU A 65 15.46 6.46 12.38
CA GLU A 65 15.96 6.20 13.73
C GLU A 65 14.83 6.03 14.76
N GLU A 66 13.67 6.68 14.55
CA GLU A 66 12.53 6.55 15.46
C GLU A 66 11.97 5.12 15.58
N PHE A 67 12.20 4.28 14.56
CA PHE A 67 11.67 2.92 14.49
C PHE A 67 12.60 1.88 15.10
N GLU A 68 13.87 2.23 15.35
CA GLU A 68 14.90 1.31 15.80
C GLU A 68 14.48 0.55 17.06
N ARG A 69 14.06 1.29 18.09
CA ARG A 69 13.72 0.73 19.41
C ARG A 69 12.58 -0.29 19.35
N VAL A 70 11.64 -0.12 18.44
CA VAL A 70 10.42 -0.94 18.36
C VAL A 70 10.56 -2.08 17.36
N LEU A 71 11.11 -1.80 16.17
CA LEU A 71 11.11 -2.75 15.05
C LEU A 71 12.46 -3.47 14.87
N PHE A 72 13.56 -2.85 15.27
CA PHE A 72 14.93 -3.31 14.96
C PHE A 72 15.82 -3.44 16.21
N SER A 73 15.25 -3.42 17.41
CA SER A 73 16.00 -3.67 18.65
C SER A 73 16.15 -5.16 18.92
N ASP A 74 17.11 -5.54 19.77
CA ASP A 74 17.35 -6.94 20.11
C ASP A 74 16.12 -7.61 20.74
N THR A 75 15.25 -6.82 21.39
CA THR A 75 13.99 -7.32 21.95
C THR A 75 13.00 -7.79 20.87
N SER A 76 13.11 -7.27 19.64
CA SER A 76 12.26 -7.69 18.52
C SER A 76 12.52 -9.14 18.10
N LEU A 77 13.72 -9.69 18.35
CA LEU A 77 14.06 -11.09 18.08
C LEU A 77 13.15 -12.07 18.82
N THR A 78 12.74 -11.74 20.04
CA THR A 78 11.90 -12.59 20.90
C THR A 78 10.43 -12.20 20.89
N PHE A 79 10.05 -11.08 20.28
CA PHE A 79 8.68 -10.58 20.20
C PHE A 79 7.72 -11.45 19.36
N GLU A 80 6.78 -12.16 19.98
CA GLU A 80 5.79 -12.98 19.25
C GLU A 80 4.43 -12.28 19.17
N ARG A 81 4.05 -11.91 17.96
CA ARG A 81 2.87 -11.07 17.68
C ARG A 81 1.54 -11.73 18.01
N SER A 82 1.42 -13.04 17.78
CA SER A 82 0.19 -13.82 17.94
C SER A 82 -0.25 -13.97 19.41
N ILE A 83 0.68 -13.80 20.36
CA ILE A 83 0.41 -13.93 21.80
C ILE A 83 0.28 -12.56 22.50
N GLN A 84 0.43 -11.45 21.77
CA GLN A 84 0.29 -10.12 22.35
C GLN A 84 -1.17 -9.69 22.47
N THR A 85 -1.42 -8.74 23.37
CA THR A 85 -2.74 -8.12 23.50
C THR A 85 -3.09 -7.31 22.24
N LYS A 86 -4.39 -7.01 22.10
CA LYS A 86 -4.89 -6.21 20.98
C LYS A 86 -4.28 -4.81 20.97
N GLU A 87 -4.15 -4.18 22.13
CA GLU A 87 -3.62 -2.82 22.28
C GLU A 87 -2.16 -2.73 21.85
N VAL A 88 -1.34 -3.73 22.21
CA VAL A 88 0.07 -3.83 21.77
C VAL A 88 0.13 -4.01 20.25
N ASN A 89 -0.71 -4.89 19.70
CA ASN A 89 -0.80 -5.12 18.26
C ASN A 89 -1.27 -3.88 17.49
N ASP A 90 -2.18 -3.09 18.04
CA ASP A 90 -2.68 -1.84 17.44
C ASP A 90 -1.60 -0.74 17.47
N SER A 91 -0.83 -0.63 18.56
CA SER A 91 0.34 0.25 18.61
C SER A 91 1.41 -0.17 17.59
N LEU A 92 1.69 -1.47 17.49
CA LEU A 92 2.64 -2.01 16.52
C LEU A 92 2.18 -1.75 15.08
N ASN A 93 0.88 -1.91 14.79
CA ASN A 93 0.29 -1.59 13.50
C ASN A 93 0.54 -0.13 13.10
N LEU A 94 0.37 0.80 14.04
CA LEU A 94 0.63 2.21 13.78
C LEU A 94 2.11 2.46 13.46
N THR A 95 3.03 1.87 14.23
CA THR A 95 4.47 1.97 13.98
C THR A 95 4.86 1.41 12.62
N ILE A 96 4.36 0.21 12.27
CA ILE A 96 4.63 -0.44 10.98
C ILE A 96 4.08 0.39 9.83
N ARG A 97 2.86 0.93 9.95
CA ARG A 97 2.27 1.82 8.94
C ARG A 97 3.17 3.03 8.66
N ARG A 98 3.62 3.72 9.71
CA ARG A 98 4.49 4.89 9.58
C ARG A 98 5.82 4.52 8.93
N PHE A 99 6.42 3.42 9.37
CA PHE A 99 7.64 2.87 8.76
C PHE A 99 7.46 2.58 7.26
N LEU A 100 6.36 1.92 6.87
CA LEU A 100 6.07 1.56 5.47
C LEU A 100 5.78 2.78 4.59
N ILE A 101 5.10 3.81 5.11
CA ILE A 101 4.95 5.09 4.40
C ILE A 101 6.34 5.71 4.16
N ARG A 102 7.19 5.68 5.18
CA ARG A 102 8.55 6.23 5.11
C ARG A 102 9.48 5.44 4.18
N LEU A 103 9.30 4.13 4.12
CA LEU A 103 10.06 3.20 3.28
C LEU A 103 9.67 3.27 1.80
N SER A 104 8.42 3.62 1.48
CA SER A 104 7.89 3.65 0.11
C SER A 104 8.83 4.34 -0.89
N PRO A 105 9.36 5.56 -0.65
CA PRO A 105 10.22 6.27 -1.61
C PRO A 105 11.55 5.54 -1.90
N TYR A 106 12.01 4.72 -0.95
CA TYR A 106 13.23 3.93 -1.01
C TYR A 106 12.97 2.48 -1.43
N PHE A 107 11.73 2.11 -1.76
CA PHE A 107 11.34 0.71 -1.97
C PHE A 107 12.19 -0.02 -3.00
N LEU A 108 12.71 0.66 -4.03
CA LEU A 108 13.54 0.03 -5.07
C LEU A 108 15.00 -0.22 -4.63
N LEU A 109 15.41 0.26 -3.46
CA LEU A 109 16.76 0.13 -2.95
C LEU A 109 16.93 -1.17 -2.15
N SER A 110 18.11 -1.79 -2.26
CA SER A 110 18.49 -2.96 -1.47
C SER A 110 18.28 -2.80 0.05
N PRO A 111 18.68 -1.67 0.69
CA PRO A 111 18.38 -1.41 2.10
C PRO A 111 16.91 -1.61 2.49
N ALA A 112 15.98 -1.11 1.67
CA ALA A 112 14.55 -1.23 1.92
C ALA A 112 14.08 -2.68 1.87
N HIS A 113 14.59 -3.48 0.94
CA HIS A 113 14.27 -4.89 0.81
C HIS A 113 14.76 -5.72 1.99
N LYS A 114 15.99 -5.46 2.46
CA LYS A 114 16.57 -6.08 3.66
C LYS A 114 15.71 -5.79 4.89
N ALA A 115 15.37 -4.53 5.11
CA ALA A 115 14.51 -4.13 6.23
C ALA A 115 13.12 -4.78 6.13
N LEU A 116 12.48 -4.76 4.95
CA LEU A 116 11.19 -5.41 4.72
C LEU A 116 11.23 -6.91 5.01
N GLU A 117 12.32 -7.60 4.67
CA GLU A 117 12.47 -9.03 4.94
C GLU A 117 12.31 -9.34 6.44
N TRP A 118 12.94 -8.53 7.30
CA TRP A 118 12.78 -8.67 8.75
C TRP A 118 11.33 -8.46 9.19
N LEU A 119 10.65 -7.42 8.68
CA LEU A 119 9.26 -7.17 9.04
C LEU A 119 8.30 -8.28 8.57
N VAL A 120 8.53 -8.80 7.37
CA VAL A 120 7.79 -9.94 6.81
C VAL A 120 7.99 -11.18 7.67
N HIS A 121 9.24 -11.44 8.05
CA HIS A 121 9.63 -12.62 8.79
C HIS A 121 9.18 -12.60 10.26
N ARG A 122 9.30 -11.46 10.94
CA ARG A 122 9.04 -11.34 12.39
C ARG A 122 7.63 -10.87 12.72
N PHE A 123 7.16 -9.82 12.05
CA PHE A 123 5.87 -9.19 12.37
C PHE A 123 4.75 -9.65 11.44
N PHE A 124 5.05 -10.50 10.45
CA PHE A 124 4.08 -11.05 9.49
C PHE A 124 3.24 -9.95 8.80
N ILE A 125 3.91 -8.87 8.40
CA ILE A 125 3.23 -7.68 7.82
C ILE A 125 2.42 -7.99 6.56
N HIS A 126 2.84 -9.00 5.81
CA HIS A 126 2.14 -9.51 4.63
C HIS A 126 0.80 -10.21 4.95
N PHE A 127 0.40 -10.28 6.22
CA PHE A 127 -0.91 -10.79 6.66
C PHE A 127 -1.63 -9.85 7.59
N TYR A 128 -0.93 -9.29 8.58
CA TYR A 128 -1.56 -8.37 9.52
C TYR A 128 -1.64 -6.93 9.00
N ASN A 129 -0.77 -6.53 8.08
CA ASN A 129 -0.61 -5.16 7.59
C ASN A 129 -0.70 -5.10 6.05
N VAL A 130 -1.59 -5.89 5.46
CA VAL A 130 -1.73 -6.02 3.99
C VAL A 130 -1.96 -4.66 3.34
N ASP A 131 -2.90 -3.88 3.88
CA ASP A 131 -3.22 -2.56 3.36
C ASP A 131 -2.03 -1.61 3.45
N ASP A 132 -1.35 -1.52 4.60
CA ASP A 132 -0.19 -0.64 4.77
C ASP A 132 0.96 -1.04 3.82
N LEU A 133 1.19 -2.35 3.62
CA LEU A 133 2.19 -2.84 2.68
C LEU A 133 1.78 -2.54 1.23
N MET A 134 0.50 -2.66 0.89
CA MET A 134 -0.03 -2.26 -0.43
C MET A 134 0.19 -0.77 -0.70
N ARG A 135 -0.05 0.11 0.28
CA ARG A 135 0.23 1.56 0.15
C ARG A 135 1.70 1.81 -0.18
N CYS A 136 2.61 1.06 0.43
CA CYS A 136 4.05 1.17 0.20
C CYS A 136 4.47 0.76 -1.22
N ILE A 137 3.91 -0.35 -1.74
CA ILE A 137 4.38 -0.97 -3.00
C ILE A 137 3.62 -0.52 -4.26
N LEU A 138 2.37 -0.07 -4.14
CA LEU A 138 1.51 0.29 -5.27
C LEU A 138 2.09 1.34 -6.23
N PRO A 139 2.85 2.36 -5.77
CA PRO A 139 3.52 3.29 -6.68
C PRO A 139 4.46 2.61 -7.70
N TYR A 140 4.85 1.36 -7.43
CA TYR A 140 5.78 0.56 -8.22
C TYR A 140 5.09 -0.58 -8.99
N HIS A 141 3.79 -0.49 -9.25
CA HIS A 141 2.99 -1.55 -9.88
C HIS A 141 3.50 -2.04 -11.25
N GLU A 142 4.31 -1.23 -11.96
CA GLU A 142 4.95 -1.58 -13.24
C GLU A 142 6.34 -2.22 -13.06
N HIS A 143 6.79 -2.48 -11.82
CA HIS A 143 8.11 -3.02 -11.51
C HIS A 143 8.04 -4.45 -10.95
N ASN A 144 9.02 -5.29 -11.29
CA ASN A 144 9.08 -6.68 -10.81
C ASN A 144 9.16 -6.82 -9.27
N TYR A 145 9.64 -5.81 -8.55
CA TYR A 145 9.66 -5.82 -7.08
C TYR A 145 8.25 -5.74 -6.49
N PHE A 146 7.32 -5.04 -7.17
CA PHE A 146 5.91 -5.09 -6.80
C PHE A 146 5.34 -6.50 -6.98
N THR A 147 5.61 -7.13 -8.13
CA THR A 147 5.17 -8.51 -8.40
C THR A 147 5.68 -9.49 -7.34
N ARG A 148 6.96 -9.38 -6.99
CA ARG A 148 7.57 -10.17 -5.91
C ARG A 148 6.92 -9.90 -4.56
N ALA A 149 6.63 -8.65 -4.23
CA ALA A 149 5.92 -8.31 -2.99
C ALA A 149 4.51 -8.92 -2.97
N ILE A 150 3.76 -8.84 -4.07
CA ILE A 150 2.40 -9.38 -4.07
C ILE A 150 2.35 -10.90 -3.96
N GLN A 151 3.41 -11.60 -4.39
CA GLN A 151 3.54 -13.06 -4.25
C GLN A 151 3.67 -13.52 -2.79
N MET A 152 3.99 -12.61 -1.86
CA MET A 152 3.98 -12.92 -0.43
C MET A 152 2.58 -13.00 0.16
N PHE A 153 1.58 -12.33 -0.44
CA PHE A 153 0.21 -12.32 0.08
C PHE A 153 -0.53 -13.63 -0.19
N ARG A 154 -1.54 -13.90 0.62
CA ARG A 154 -2.51 -14.97 0.36
C ARG A 154 -3.87 -14.37 -0.03
N PHE A 155 -4.10 -14.19 -1.32
CA PHE A 155 -5.40 -13.81 -1.86
C PHE A 155 -6.32 -15.04 -1.94
N ASN A 156 -6.79 -15.55 -0.80
CA ASN A 156 -7.75 -16.65 -0.76
C ASN A 156 -8.96 -16.35 0.15
N ASP A 157 -9.03 -15.13 0.67
CA ASP A 157 -10.24 -14.64 1.32
C ASP A 157 -11.17 -14.06 0.26
N LYS A 158 -12.38 -14.61 0.14
CA LYS A 158 -13.41 -14.15 -0.81
C LYS A 158 -13.75 -12.67 -0.66
N HIS A 159 -13.47 -12.08 0.50
CA HIS A 159 -13.79 -10.68 0.79
C HIS A 159 -12.59 -9.73 0.65
N SER A 160 -11.41 -10.22 0.27
CA SER A 160 -10.24 -9.36 0.11
C SER A 160 -10.41 -8.37 -1.05
N ALA A 161 -10.22 -7.09 -0.75
CA ALA A 161 -10.20 -6.00 -1.75
C ALA A 161 -9.07 -6.17 -2.79
N TRP A 162 -8.12 -7.06 -2.52
CA TRP A 162 -6.90 -7.27 -3.30
C TRP A 162 -6.96 -8.48 -4.25
N ASN A 163 -8.06 -9.23 -4.26
CA ASN A 163 -8.22 -10.44 -5.08
C ASN A 163 -8.04 -10.20 -6.58
N TRP A 164 -8.28 -8.99 -7.08
CA TRP A 164 -8.05 -8.64 -8.48
C TRP A 164 -6.58 -8.72 -8.91
N LEU A 165 -5.63 -8.77 -7.96
CA LEU A 165 -4.20 -8.94 -8.18
C LEU A 165 -3.78 -10.41 -8.39
N GLU A 166 -4.64 -11.37 -8.07
CA GLU A 166 -4.33 -12.80 -8.11
C GLU A 166 -3.81 -13.29 -9.49
N PRO A 167 -4.36 -12.83 -10.65
CA PRO A 167 -3.80 -13.23 -11.95
C PRO A 167 -2.35 -12.79 -12.13
N ALA A 168 -2.02 -11.56 -11.73
CA ALA A 168 -0.66 -11.02 -11.83
C ALA A 168 0.29 -11.71 -10.83
N GLN A 169 -0.21 -12.01 -9.62
CA GLN A 169 0.52 -12.75 -8.60
C GLN A 169 0.95 -14.15 -9.11
N LYS A 170 0.00 -14.91 -9.66
CA LYS A 170 0.23 -16.27 -10.17
C LYS A 170 1.13 -16.28 -11.40
N ALA A 171 0.94 -15.33 -12.31
CA ALA A 171 1.73 -15.23 -13.54
C ALA A 171 3.13 -14.65 -13.30
N GLY A 172 3.36 -13.99 -12.16
CA GLY A 172 4.61 -13.27 -11.93
C GLY A 172 4.78 -12.09 -12.88
N THR A 173 3.69 -11.38 -13.19
CA THR A 173 3.69 -10.23 -14.10
C THR A 173 3.40 -8.91 -13.39
N THR A 174 3.84 -7.82 -14.02
CA THR A 174 3.56 -6.46 -13.56
C THR A 174 2.17 -6.01 -13.99
N ILE A 175 1.65 -4.95 -13.37
CA ILE A 175 0.34 -4.38 -13.67
C ILE A 175 0.52 -3.12 -14.49
N SER A 176 -0.12 -3.03 -15.65
CA SER A 176 -0.04 -1.82 -16.47
C SER A 176 -0.85 -0.67 -15.87
N GLY A 177 -0.44 0.57 -16.14
CA GLY A 177 -1.19 1.77 -15.74
C GLY A 177 -2.65 1.79 -16.21
N ILE A 178 -2.96 1.15 -17.35
CA ILE A 178 -4.34 1.04 -17.86
C ILE A 178 -5.19 0.15 -16.95
N VAL A 179 -4.65 -1.00 -16.51
CA VAL A 179 -5.36 -1.89 -15.58
C VAL A 179 -5.59 -1.19 -14.25
N MET A 180 -4.59 -0.46 -13.74
CA MET A 180 -4.70 0.33 -12.51
C MET A 180 -5.78 1.41 -12.62
N ALA A 181 -5.79 2.14 -13.74
CA ALA A 181 -6.78 3.18 -14.01
C ALA A 181 -8.21 2.61 -14.11
N ASN A 182 -8.36 1.46 -14.78
CA ASN A 182 -9.65 0.78 -14.89
C ASN A 182 -10.14 0.26 -13.52
N ARG A 183 -9.24 -0.23 -12.67
CA ARG A 183 -9.60 -0.62 -11.30
C ARG A 183 -10.12 0.59 -10.52
N CYS A 184 -9.42 1.73 -10.55
CA CYS A 184 -9.89 2.96 -9.91
C CYS A 184 -11.24 3.46 -10.47
N ALA A 185 -11.51 3.23 -11.77
CA ALA A 185 -12.77 3.63 -12.39
C ALA A 185 -13.96 2.76 -11.97
N THR A 186 -13.72 1.49 -11.67
CA THR A 186 -14.75 0.48 -11.41
C THR A 186 -14.94 0.16 -9.93
N ASP A 187 -13.93 0.41 -9.10
CA ASP A 187 -13.94 0.19 -7.66
C ASP A 187 -13.66 1.48 -6.90
N LEU A 188 -14.72 2.06 -6.35
CA LEU A 188 -14.68 3.28 -5.54
C LEU A 188 -13.93 3.08 -4.21
N GLY A 189 -13.90 1.86 -3.67
CA GLY A 189 -13.11 1.53 -2.48
C GLY A 189 -11.62 1.62 -2.76
N PHE A 190 -11.18 1.08 -3.90
CA PHE A 190 -9.80 1.21 -4.35
C PHE A 190 -9.41 2.66 -4.66
N LEU A 191 -10.30 3.44 -5.29
CA LEU A 191 -10.07 4.86 -5.50
C LEU A 191 -9.85 5.61 -4.17
N ASN A 192 -10.72 5.39 -3.19
CA ASN A 192 -10.57 5.97 -1.85
C ASN A 192 -9.23 5.58 -1.24
N PHE A 193 -8.86 4.31 -1.35
CA PHE A 193 -7.61 3.82 -0.82
C PHE A 193 -6.40 4.59 -1.38
N ILE A 194 -6.35 4.84 -2.69
CA ILE A 194 -5.26 5.62 -3.32
C ILE A 194 -5.24 7.07 -2.83
N CYS A 195 -6.41 7.69 -2.72
CA CYS A 195 -6.52 9.07 -2.27
C CYS A 195 -6.11 9.21 -0.80
N GLU A 196 -6.62 8.32 0.06
CA GLU A 196 -6.28 8.26 1.47
C GLU A 196 -4.77 8.02 1.66
N SER A 197 -4.17 7.09 0.89
CA SER A 197 -2.73 6.79 0.95
C SER A 197 -1.89 8.03 0.70
N THR A 198 -2.28 8.83 -0.29
CA THR A 198 -1.60 10.08 -0.61
C THR A 198 -1.75 11.10 0.52
N THR A 199 -2.94 11.23 1.09
CA THR A 199 -3.15 12.14 2.24
C THR A 199 -2.35 11.72 3.48
N MET A 200 -2.26 10.42 3.77
CA MET A 200 -1.46 9.90 4.87
C MET A 200 0.04 10.15 4.65
N ALA A 201 0.55 9.92 3.45
CA ALA A 201 1.94 10.21 3.12
C ALA A 201 2.26 11.70 3.30
N VAL A 202 1.39 12.60 2.82
CA VAL A 202 1.56 14.05 2.98
C VAL A 202 1.53 14.46 4.46
N GLN A 203 0.76 13.78 5.31
CA GLN A 203 0.75 14.02 6.75
C GLN A 203 2.06 13.55 7.41
N GLU A 204 2.59 12.39 7.02
CA GLU A 204 3.81 11.83 7.59
C GLU A 204 5.06 12.63 7.20
N PHE A 205 5.21 12.97 5.90
CA PHE A 205 6.39 13.67 5.38
C PHE A 205 6.29 15.20 5.43
N GLY A 206 5.10 15.74 5.70
CA GLY A 206 4.85 17.18 5.67
C GLY A 206 5.17 17.81 4.32
N SER A 207 6.15 18.72 4.32
CA SER A 207 6.61 19.44 3.11
C SER A 207 7.86 18.84 2.47
N ASN A 208 8.31 17.65 2.89
CA ASN A 208 9.49 17.01 2.30
C ASN A 208 9.17 16.47 0.89
N TYR A 209 9.53 17.25 -0.12
CA TYR A 209 9.21 16.95 -1.51
C TYR A 209 9.86 15.66 -2.02
N SER A 210 11.14 15.43 -1.73
CA SER A 210 11.89 14.32 -2.31
C SER A 210 11.25 12.98 -1.97
N SER A 211 10.83 12.82 -0.71
CA SER A 211 10.15 11.62 -0.24
C SER A 211 8.73 11.48 -0.81
N LEU A 212 7.99 12.58 -0.99
CA LEU A 212 6.62 12.53 -1.51
C LEU A 212 6.51 12.36 -3.03
N ARG A 213 7.58 12.64 -3.77
CA ARG A 213 7.55 12.71 -5.24
C ARG A 213 6.97 11.47 -5.90
N VAL A 214 7.38 10.28 -5.49
CA VAL A 214 6.92 9.02 -6.10
C VAL A 214 5.43 8.80 -5.84
N ILE A 215 4.99 9.04 -4.60
CA ILE A 215 3.60 8.84 -4.17
C ILE A 215 2.67 9.85 -4.88
N ILE A 216 3.05 11.14 -4.91
CA ILE A 216 2.27 12.18 -5.60
C ILE A 216 2.21 11.93 -7.11
N ASN A 217 3.30 11.50 -7.73
CA ASN A 217 3.31 11.16 -9.15
C ASN A 217 2.42 9.96 -9.46
N PHE A 218 2.45 8.93 -8.62
CA PHE A 218 1.56 7.78 -8.74
C PHE A 218 0.09 8.19 -8.61
N TYR A 219 -0.25 9.00 -7.61
CA TYR A 219 -1.58 9.59 -7.41
C TYR A 219 -2.05 10.36 -8.65
N LEU A 220 -1.23 11.30 -9.13
CA LEU A 220 -1.51 12.12 -10.30
C LEU A 220 -1.71 11.27 -11.57
N LYS A 221 -0.76 10.37 -11.88
CA LYS A 221 -0.80 9.51 -13.08
C LYS A 221 -2.03 8.62 -13.06
N THR A 222 -2.31 7.98 -11.93
CA THR A 222 -3.43 7.05 -11.79
C THR A 222 -4.75 7.78 -11.97
N LEU A 223 -4.97 8.90 -11.27
CA LEU A 223 -6.23 9.62 -11.34
C LEU A 223 -6.46 10.27 -12.69
N CYS A 224 -5.46 10.93 -13.27
CA CYS A 224 -5.58 11.48 -14.61
C CYS A 224 -5.88 10.37 -15.63
N SER A 225 -5.23 9.21 -15.54
CA SER A 225 -5.53 8.07 -16.41
C SER A 225 -6.94 7.52 -16.19
N THR A 226 -7.44 7.46 -14.95
CA THR A 226 -8.82 7.04 -14.65
C THR A 226 -9.84 8.00 -15.26
N ILE A 227 -9.59 9.30 -15.12
CA ILE A 227 -10.42 10.37 -15.67
C ILE A 227 -10.43 10.30 -17.21
N LEU A 228 -9.27 10.14 -17.85
CA LEU A 228 -9.19 9.96 -19.31
C LEU A 228 -9.81 8.65 -19.78
N HIS A 229 -9.69 7.56 -19.01
CA HIS A 229 -10.35 6.30 -19.33
C HIS A 229 -11.88 6.46 -19.33
N SER A 230 -12.44 7.22 -18.37
CA SER A 230 -13.87 7.54 -18.33
C SER A 230 -14.38 8.27 -19.58
N LEU A 231 -13.56 9.16 -20.17
CA LEU A 231 -13.87 9.83 -21.44
C LEU A 231 -14.01 8.87 -22.62
N SER A 232 -13.14 7.85 -22.68
CA SER A 232 -13.16 6.90 -23.79
C SER A 232 -14.47 6.09 -23.83
N HIS A 233 -15.07 5.84 -22.66
CA HIS A 233 -16.36 5.17 -22.53
C HIS A 233 -17.56 6.08 -22.84
N LYS A 234 -17.48 7.39 -22.57
CA LYS A 234 -18.54 8.37 -22.95
C LYS A 234 -18.80 8.42 -24.45
N LYS A 235 -17.76 8.31 -25.29
CA LYS A 235 -17.92 8.26 -26.76
C LYS A 235 -18.73 7.05 -27.25
N LYS A 236 -18.88 5.99 -26.45
CA LYS A 236 -19.62 4.77 -26.81
C LYS A 236 -21.00 4.63 -26.15
N LYS A 237 -21.35 5.41 -25.12
CA LYS A 237 -22.65 5.30 -24.42
C LYS A 237 -23.32 6.68 -24.22
N LYS A 238 -24.46 6.90 -24.89
CA LYS A 238 -25.29 8.14 -24.82
C LYS A 238 -26.04 8.37 -23.49
N LYS A 239 -25.87 7.52 -22.46
CA LYS A 239 -26.63 7.62 -21.20
C LYS A 239 -25.72 8.13 -20.09
N LYS A 240 -26.07 9.28 -19.51
CA LYS A 240 -25.42 9.88 -18.34
C LYS A 240 -25.51 8.89 -17.17
N ASN A 241 -24.39 8.29 -16.79
CA ASN A 241 -24.38 7.26 -15.74
C ASN A 241 -24.31 7.91 -14.36
N SER A 242 -25.19 7.50 -13.44
CA SER A 242 -25.14 7.81 -12.00
C SER A 242 -23.77 7.52 -11.36
N ASN A 243 -23.02 6.56 -11.92
CA ASN A 243 -21.69 6.20 -11.44
C ASN A 243 -20.65 7.31 -11.61
N GLU A 244 -20.79 8.20 -12.60
CA GLU A 244 -19.84 9.30 -12.81
C GLU A 244 -20.02 10.41 -11.77
N GLU A 245 -21.27 10.74 -11.44
CA GLU A 245 -21.59 11.73 -10.40
C GLU A 245 -21.15 11.20 -9.02
N ASN A 246 -21.35 9.90 -8.74
CA ASN A 246 -20.85 9.24 -7.53
C ASN A 246 -19.31 9.24 -7.45
N PHE A 247 -18.62 8.99 -8.57
CA PHE A 247 -17.15 9.06 -8.64
C PHE A 247 -16.64 10.46 -8.26
N ILE A 248 -17.24 11.52 -8.83
CA ILE A 248 -16.85 12.91 -8.53
C ILE A 248 -17.16 13.26 -7.07
N ALA A 249 -18.35 12.91 -6.59
CA ALA A 249 -18.78 13.22 -5.22
C ALA A 249 -17.84 12.60 -4.17
N GLN A 250 -17.44 11.35 -4.38
CA GLN A 250 -16.54 10.63 -3.46
C GLN A 250 -15.10 11.15 -3.53
N PHE A 251 -14.67 11.61 -4.70
CA PHE A 251 -13.33 12.13 -4.91
C PHE A 251 -13.16 13.59 -4.45
N MET A 252 -14.24 14.38 -4.42
CA MET A 252 -14.21 15.81 -4.11
C MET A 252 -13.57 16.17 -2.75
N PRO A 253 -13.84 15.46 -1.63
CA PRO A 253 -13.20 15.77 -0.35
C PRO A 253 -11.67 15.70 -0.40
N TYR A 254 -11.11 14.79 -1.21
CA TYR A 254 -9.67 14.64 -1.36
C TYR A 254 -9.07 15.77 -2.21
N LEU A 255 -9.78 16.21 -3.25
CA LEU A 255 -9.39 17.39 -4.02
C LEU A 255 -9.38 18.65 -3.15
N LEU A 256 -10.42 18.85 -2.33
CA LEU A 256 -10.46 20.00 -1.41
C LEU A 256 -9.33 19.94 -0.37
N LYS A 257 -9.00 18.75 0.15
CA LYS A 257 -7.81 18.56 1.01
C LYS A 257 -6.52 18.93 0.29
N GLY A 258 -6.35 18.48 -0.96
CA GLY A 258 -5.17 18.79 -1.78
C GLY A 258 -5.01 20.28 -2.07
N LEU A 259 -6.09 20.97 -2.41
CA LEU A 259 -6.11 22.42 -2.62
C LEU A 259 -5.75 23.21 -1.36
N LYS A 260 -6.23 22.76 -0.19
CA LYS A 260 -5.96 23.38 1.12
C LYS A 260 -4.60 22.98 1.70
N SER A 261 -3.88 22.04 1.08
CA SER A 261 -2.61 21.54 1.60
C SER A 261 -1.49 22.60 1.55
N LYS A 262 -0.60 22.55 2.53
CA LYS A 262 0.65 23.34 2.54
C LYS A 262 1.73 22.73 1.64
N CYS A 263 1.61 21.44 1.30
CA CYS A 263 2.52 20.79 0.37
C CYS A 263 2.23 21.27 -1.06
N LEU A 264 3.15 22.07 -1.62
CA LEU A 264 2.98 22.70 -2.93
C LEU A 264 2.79 21.69 -4.05
N ASP A 265 3.49 20.56 -4.02
CA ASP A 265 3.40 19.57 -5.09
C ASP A 265 2.12 18.75 -5.03
N TYR A 266 1.59 18.50 -3.83
CA TYR A 266 0.25 17.93 -3.69
C TYR A 266 -0.83 18.91 -4.18
N LYS A 267 -0.68 20.21 -3.89
CA LYS A 267 -1.54 21.27 -4.41
C LYS A 267 -1.49 21.34 -5.94
N ARG A 268 -0.28 21.33 -6.54
CA ARG A 268 -0.06 21.32 -8.00
C ARG A 268 -0.65 20.09 -8.67
N ALA A 269 -0.43 18.89 -8.12
CA ALA A 269 -1.03 17.66 -8.63
C ALA A 269 -2.56 17.77 -8.61
N THR A 270 -3.12 18.35 -7.55
CA THR A 270 -4.56 18.59 -7.43
C THR A 270 -5.08 19.56 -8.50
N TYR A 271 -4.36 20.64 -8.81
CA TYR A 271 -4.72 21.53 -9.92
C TYR A 271 -4.76 20.83 -11.28
N LEU A 272 -3.77 19.97 -11.58
CA LEU A 272 -3.75 19.21 -12.83
C LEU A 272 -4.92 18.24 -12.92
N ILE A 273 -5.25 17.56 -11.82
CA ILE A 273 -6.41 16.65 -11.77
C ILE A 273 -7.71 17.43 -11.97
N LEU A 274 -7.87 18.58 -11.31
CA LEU A 274 -9.04 19.45 -11.46
C LEU A 274 -9.19 19.99 -12.89
N SER A 275 -8.09 20.40 -13.51
CA SER A 275 -8.08 20.86 -14.90
C SER A 275 -8.53 19.75 -15.86
N ASN A 276 -8.10 18.51 -15.62
CA ASN A 276 -8.57 17.37 -16.42
C ASN A 276 -10.05 17.08 -16.16
N LEU A 277 -10.52 17.17 -14.92
CA LEU A 277 -11.94 16.98 -14.61
C LEU A 277 -12.82 18.07 -15.25
N SER A 278 -12.42 19.34 -15.21
CA SER A 278 -13.20 20.45 -15.78
C SER A 278 -13.38 20.35 -17.28
N ASN A 279 -12.43 19.72 -17.98
CA ASN A 279 -12.55 19.45 -19.42
C ASN A 279 -13.63 18.40 -19.75
N ILE A 280 -14.10 17.64 -18.76
CA ILE A 280 -14.90 16.42 -18.95
C ILE A 280 -16.27 16.53 -18.31
N PHE A 281 -16.33 17.23 -17.18
CA PHE A 281 -17.50 17.31 -16.33
C PHE A 281 -17.88 18.77 -16.10
N THR A 282 -19.17 19.05 -16.23
CA THR A 282 -19.72 20.34 -15.83
C THR A 282 -20.05 20.28 -14.34
N PHE A 283 -19.24 20.95 -13.52
CA PHE A 283 -19.51 21.07 -12.09
C PHE A 283 -20.78 21.90 -11.81
N GLN A 284 -21.46 21.58 -10.72
CA GLN A 284 -22.52 22.42 -10.16
C GLN A 284 -21.95 23.78 -9.74
N THR A 285 -22.75 24.84 -9.82
CA THR A 285 -22.33 26.23 -9.51
C THR A 285 -21.69 26.35 -8.12
N ASN A 286 -22.31 25.77 -7.10
CA ASN A 286 -21.80 25.84 -5.72
C ASN A 286 -20.38 25.26 -5.56
N ILE A 287 -20.09 24.16 -6.27
CA ILE A 287 -18.75 23.51 -6.24
C ILE A 287 -17.74 24.37 -7.00
N LYS A 288 -18.14 25.00 -8.10
CA LYS A 288 -17.27 25.94 -8.84
C LYS A 288 -16.89 27.12 -7.96
N ASP A 289 -17.85 27.70 -7.24
CA ASP A 289 -17.60 28.84 -6.37
C ASP A 289 -16.68 28.48 -5.21
N GLU A 290 -16.84 27.30 -4.60
CA GLU A 290 -15.92 26.81 -3.57
C GLU A 290 -14.49 26.62 -4.11
N ILE A 291 -14.34 25.98 -5.28
CA ILE A 291 -13.03 25.80 -5.92
C ILE A 291 -12.40 27.15 -6.24
N LEU A 292 -13.13 28.09 -6.85
CA LEU A 292 -12.65 29.42 -7.20
C LEU A 292 -12.22 30.23 -5.97
N ASN A 293 -12.97 30.15 -4.87
CA ASN A 293 -12.64 30.80 -3.61
C ASN A 293 -11.36 30.24 -2.96
N ILE A 294 -11.05 28.95 -3.17
CA ILE A 294 -9.82 28.34 -2.66
C ILE A 294 -8.63 28.65 -3.57
N VAL A 295 -8.83 28.68 -4.90
CA VAL A 295 -7.74 28.96 -5.85
C VAL A 295 -7.35 30.45 -5.87
N SER A 296 -8.28 31.35 -5.57
CA SER A 296 -8.01 32.81 -5.53
C SER A 296 -7.25 33.28 -4.29
N LYS A 297 -7.02 32.41 -3.30
CA LYS A 297 -6.27 32.67 -2.07
C LYS A 297 -4.89 32.02 -2.12
#